data_AF-A0A956YYN5-F1
#
_entry.id   AF-A0A956YYN5-F1
#
_cell.length_a   1.000
_cell.length_b   1.000
_cell.length_c   1.000
_cell.angle_alpha   90.00
_cell.angle_beta   90.00
_cell.angle_gamma   90.00
#
_symmetry.space_group_name_H-M   'P 1'
#
loop_
_entity.id
_entity.type
_entity.pdbx_description
1 polymer ?
#
loop_
_entity_poly.entity_id
_entity_poly.type
_entity_poly.pdbx_seq_one_letter_code
_entity_poly.pdbx_strand_id
1 'polypeptide(L)'
;SRAKHRDGIGNQHDVVGRYFMDHPQSYLNILKPTNRKIFDDAKLYDLRPNGNYGIMGKLTFNEDTLRKEQLMNGCYVLFPRRDHFMSEAFQSFFTMLLTVVHAQRPSQIGYHVKTMAKGWNHLAQIGLWQLQGKAPYPYLARGGWSDIPNPSSLFDVFEVFSLLEQAPDPTNRVTLIDDVDPNGTQKVNVHWKFTDMDRDTVARSRKLFEGELQAANMGSMVWHPDPYTSASSVHPIGTTRMGTDPQTSVTDGNCMVRGVNNLYIASSGVFATSGYANPTLTVVALACRIADRVKASLKRVPEVKPVAAAAN
;
A
#
# COMPACT_ATOMS: atom_id res chain seq x y z
N SER A 1 32.42 -11.50 -1.21
CA SER A 1 32.23 -12.25 -2.46
C SER A 1 31.71 -13.65 -2.14
N ARG A 2 31.19 -14.38 -3.13
CA ARG A 2 30.83 -15.80 -2.98
C ARG A 2 31.98 -16.70 -2.54
N ALA A 3 33.23 -16.21 -2.62
CA ALA A 3 34.41 -16.88 -2.06
C ALA A 3 34.43 -16.94 -0.52
N LYS A 4 33.76 -16.00 0.17
CA LYS A 4 33.63 -16.01 1.65
C LYS A 4 32.23 -16.40 2.13
N HIS A 5 31.20 -16.07 1.36
CA HIS A 5 29.81 -16.41 1.66
C HIS A 5 29.22 -17.16 0.48
N ARG A 6 29.39 -18.49 0.45
CA ARG A 6 29.02 -19.36 -0.68
C ARG A 6 27.58 -19.14 -1.14
N ASP A 7 26.67 -19.00 -0.17
CA ASP A 7 25.22 -18.86 -0.40
C ASP A 7 24.77 -17.40 -0.57
N GLY A 8 25.70 -16.44 -0.48
CA GLY A 8 25.43 -15.00 -0.46
C GLY A 8 25.46 -14.41 0.95
N ILE A 9 25.70 -13.09 1.03
CA ILE A 9 25.76 -12.38 2.31
C ILE A 9 24.35 -12.30 2.90
N GLY A 10 24.17 -12.70 4.16
CA GLY A 10 22.86 -12.73 4.84
C GLY A 10 21.91 -13.85 4.40
N ASN A 11 22.37 -14.77 3.54
CA ASN A 11 21.54 -15.84 2.96
C ASN A 11 21.90 -17.25 3.46
N GLN A 12 22.51 -17.36 4.64
CA GLN A 12 22.97 -18.64 5.21
C GLN A 12 21.82 -19.65 5.41
N HIS A 13 20.59 -19.17 5.51
CA HIS A 13 19.38 -19.97 5.71
C HIS A 13 18.39 -19.85 4.53
N ASP A 14 18.88 -19.46 3.35
CA ASP A 14 18.06 -19.27 2.13
C ASP A 14 16.88 -18.28 2.31
N VAL A 15 17.06 -17.26 3.14
CA VAL A 15 16.02 -16.29 3.50
C VAL A 15 15.99 -15.03 2.65
N VAL A 16 17.07 -14.70 1.94
CA VAL A 16 17.14 -13.49 1.09
C VAL A 16 16.17 -13.61 -0.07
N GLY A 17 15.36 -12.57 -0.25
CA GLY A 17 14.33 -12.47 -1.26
C GLY A 17 12.98 -13.06 -0.84
N ARG A 18 12.91 -13.90 0.20
CA ARG A 18 11.64 -14.50 0.69
C ARG A 18 10.76 -13.46 1.40
N TYR A 19 9.52 -13.83 1.67
CA TYR A 19 8.53 -12.98 2.35
C TYR A 19 8.25 -11.69 1.58
N PHE A 20 8.33 -11.74 0.24
CA PHE A 20 7.94 -10.61 -0.58
C PHE A 20 6.45 -10.31 -0.32
N MET A 21 6.20 -9.08 0.11
CA MET A 21 4.87 -8.54 0.34
C MET A 21 4.70 -7.25 -0.47
N ASP A 22 3.46 -6.95 -0.79
CA ASP A 22 2.98 -5.60 -1.09
C ASP A 22 1.74 -5.37 -0.20
N HIS A 23 1.07 -4.24 -0.32
CA HIS A 23 -0.22 -4.04 0.36
C HIS A 23 -1.30 -3.74 -0.69
N PRO A 24 -2.15 -4.72 -1.05
CA PRO A 24 -3.10 -4.57 -2.14
C PRO A 24 -4.19 -3.56 -1.81
N GLN A 25 -4.89 -3.12 -2.85
CA GLN A 25 -5.93 -2.11 -2.73
C GLN A 25 -7.22 -2.56 -3.42
N SER A 26 -8.34 -2.17 -2.81
CA SER A 26 -9.68 -2.37 -3.36
C SER A 26 -10.34 -1.01 -3.56
N TYR A 27 -10.70 -0.69 -4.79
CA TYR A 27 -11.37 0.55 -5.18
C TYR A 27 -12.78 0.26 -5.64
N LEU A 28 -13.54 1.31 -5.95
CA LEU A 28 -14.88 1.18 -6.53
C LEU A 28 -15.88 0.42 -5.64
N ASN A 29 -15.56 0.22 -4.37
CA ASN A 29 -16.53 -0.22 -3.37
C ASN A 29 -17.38 1.00 -3.01
N ILE A 30 -18.69 0.81 -2.86
CA ILE A 30 -19.59 1.92 -2.64
C ILE A 30 -20.28 1.78 -1.30
N LEU A 31 -20.23 2.85 -0.51
CA LEU A 31 -21.13 3.07 0.60
C LEU A 31 -22.29 3.97 0.15
N LYS A 32 -23.51 3.41 0.17
CA LYS A 32 -24.75 4.16 -0.02
C LYS A 32 -25.21 4.68 1.33
N PRO A 33 -25.08 5.98 1.62
CA PRO A 33 -25.40 6.51 2.94
C PRO A 33 -26.89 6.42 3.24
N THR A 34 -27.26 6.23 4.51
CA THR A 34 -28.70 6.22 4.92
C THR A 34 -29.36 7.57 4.71
N ASN A 35 -28.59 8.66 4.80
CA ASN A 35 -29.01 10.02 4.50
C ASN A 35 -27.83 10.87 4.04
N ARG A 36 -28.12 11.96 3.31
CA ARG A 36 -27.09 12.84 2.73
C ARG A 36 -26.40 13.74 3.76
N LYS A 37 -26.96 13.93 4.96
CA LYS A 37 -26.31 14.75 6.01
C LYS A 37 -24.97 14.15 6.45
N ILE A 38 -24.76 12.85 6.26
CA ILE A 38 -23.49 12.17 6.55
C ILE A 38 -22.30 12.85 5.85
N PHE A 39 -22.47 13.43 4.64
CA PHE A 39 -21.41 14.18 3.98
C PHE A 39 -20.96 15.41 4.80
N ASP A 40 -21.87 16.05 5.52
CA ASP A 40 -21.57 17.21 6.35
C ASP A 40 -20.86 16.81 7.66
N ASP A 41 -21.10 15.59 8.14
CA ASP A 41 -20.52 15.04 9.37
C ASP A 41 -19.18 14.30 9.12
N ALA A 42 -18.98 13.77 7.91
CA ALA A 42 -17.80 13.01 7.49
C ALA A 42 -16.59 13.89 7.11
N LYS A 43 -16.64 15.19 7.39
CA LYS A 43 -15.63 16.18 7.00
C LYS A 43 -14.21 15.87 7.50
N LEU A 44 -14.08 15.10 8.59
CA LEU A 44 -12.79 14.60 9.10
C LEU A 44 -12.03 13.72 8.08
N TYR A 45 -12.75 13.05 7.19
CA TYR A 45 -12.17 12.14 6.18
C TYR A 45 -11.69 12.87 4.92
N ASP A 46 -11.75 14.20 4.88
CA ASP A 46 -11.12 14.99 3.82
C ASP A 46 -9.61 15.16 4.05
N LEU A 47 -8.85 15.25 2.96
CA LEU A 47 -7.45 15.66 3.02
C LEU A 47 -7.39 17.17 3.22
N ARG A 48 -6.87 17.59 4.38
CA ARG A 48 -6.81 18.99 4.77
C ARG A 48 -5.39 19.42 5.09
N PRO A 49 -5.02 20.66 4.76
CA PRO A 49 -3.75 21.22 5.20
C PRO A 49 -3.72 21.40 6.72
N ASN A 50 -2.56 21.16 7.32
CA ASN A 50 -2.24 21.44 8.71
C ASN A 50 -0.76 21.85 8.79
N GLY A 51 -0.52 23.15 8.72
CA GLY A 51 0.83 23.68 8.51
C GLY A 51 1.41 23.13 7.20
N ASN A 52 2.57 22.47 7.30
CA ASN A 52 3.29 21.89 6.16
C ASN A 52 2.84 20.45 5.82
N TYR A 53 1.81 19.93 6.48
CA TYR A 53 1.37 18.54 6.33
C TYR A 53 -0.08 18.46 5.85
N GLY A 54 -0.41 17.40 5.11
CA GLY A 54 -1.79 17.01 4.87
C GLY A 54 -2.24 16.01 5.94
N ILE A 55 -3.43 16.20 6.52
CA ILE A 55 -4.08 15.22 7.39
C ILE A 55 -5.38 14.75 6.77
N MET A 56 -5.66 13.46 6.90
CA MET A 56 -6.88 12.82 6.45
C MET A 56 -7.26 11.73 7.44
N GLY A 57 -8.50 11.75 7.93
CA GLY A 57 -9.05 10.64 8.72
C GLY A 57 -9.19 9.37 7.88
N LYS A 58 -8.98 8.21 8.50
CA LYS A 58 -9.22 6.89 7.89
C LYS A 58 -9.98 6.03 8.88
N LEU A 59 -10.81 5.12 8.38
CA LEU A 59 -11.50 4.14 9.19
C LEU A 59 -10.63 2.89 9.31
N THR A 60 -10.48 2.36 10.52
CA THR A 60 -9.78 1.11 10.78
C THR A 60 -10.44 0.42 11.98
N PHE A 61 -10.28 -0.89 12.09
CA PHE A 61 -10.69 -1.61 13.29
C PHE A 61 -9.77 -1.25 14.45
N ASN A 62 -10.32 -1.15 15.66
CA ASN A 62 -9.50 -1.01 16.84
C ASN A 62 -8.67 -2.29 17.08
N GLU A 63 -7.61 -2.19 17.89
CA GLU A 63 -6.71 -3.32 18.13
C GLU A 63 -7.41 -4.53 18.75
N ASP A 64 -8.40 -4.31 19.62
CA ASP A 64 -9.11 -5.39 20.29
C ASP A 64 -9.89 -6.24 19.29
N THR A 65 -10.56 -5.60 18.33
CA THR A 65 -11.26 -6.29 17.23
C THR A 65 -10.26 -7.01 16.34
N LEU A 66 -9.15 -6.38 15.94
CA LEU A 66 -8.13 -7.03 15.11
C LEU A 66 -7.57 -8.30 15.79
N ARG A 67 -7.31 -8.24 17.10
CA ARG A 67 -6.82 -9.37 17.88
C ARG A 67 -7.88 -10.45 18.08
N LYS A 68 -9.09 -10.07 18.48
CA LYS A 68 -10.20 -11.01 18.71
C LYS A 68 -10.54 -11.78 17.44
N GLU A 69 -10.65 -11.06 16.34
CA GLU A 69 -11.02 -11.63 15.04
C GLU A 69 -9.80 -12.19 14.30
N GLN A 70 -8.56 -12.04 14.80
CA GLN A 70 -7.35 -12.48 14.08
C GLN A 70 -7.32 -11.94 12.64
N LEU A 71 -7.53 -10.62 12.50
CA LEU A 71 -7.47 -9.93 11.22
C LEU A 71 -6.10 -9.27 11.05
N MET A 72 -5.61 -9.28 9.81
CA MET A 72 -4.50 -8.41 9.43
C MET A 72 -4.96 -6.95 9.38
N ASN A 73 -3.99 -6.05 9.36
CA ASN A 73 -4.24 -4.63 9.39
C ASN A 73 -4.86 -4.13 8.07
N GLY A 74 -5.52 -2.99 8.13
CA GLY A 74 -6.17 -2.40 6.98
C GLY A 74 -6.85 -1.09 7.33
N CYS A 75 -7.16 -0.30 6.32
CA CYS A 75 -8.00 0.88 6.49
C CYS A 75 -8.92 1.10 5.30
N TYR A 76 -10.02 1.80 5.57
CA TYR A 76 -11.02 2.23 4.60
C TYR A 76 -11.03 3.75 4.55
N VAL A 77 -10.91 4.29 3.34
CA VAL A 77 -10.89 5.73 3.06
C VAL A 77 -12.16 6.10 2.33
N LEU A 78 -12.82 7.16 2.79
CA LEU A 78 -14.09 7.61 2.23
C LEU A 78 -13.84 8.75 1.24
N PHE A 79 -14.25 8.57 0.00
CA PHE A 79 -14.24 9.62 -1.00
C PHE A 79 -15.66 9.91 -1.48
N PRO A 80 -16.21 11.10 -1.24
CA PRO A 80 -17.55 11.40 -1.72
C PRO A 80 -17.57 11.46 -3.25
N ARG A 81 -18.65 10.92 -3.81
CA ARG A 81 -18.92 10.81 -5.25
C ARG A 81 -20.36 11.19 -5.54
N ARG A 82 -20.63 11.49 -6.81
CA ARG A 82 -21.98 11.71 -7.32
C ARG A 82 -22.54 10.43 -7.93
N ASP A 83 -23.84 10.41 -8.14
CA ASP A 83 -24.59 9.29 -8.72
C ASP A 83 -24.02 8.74 -10.05
N HIS A 84 -23.48 9.59 -10.94
CA HIS A 84 -22.90 9.13 -12.21
C HIS A 84 -21.68 8.21 -12.06
N PHE A 85 -20.98 8.29 -10.91
CA PHE A 85 -19.88 7.38 -10.54
C PHE A 85 -20.36 5.94 -10.27
N MET A 86 -21.66 5.77 -10.03
CA MET A 86 -22.32 4.47 -9.86
C MET A 86 -22.67 3.80 -11.18
N SER A 87 -22.54 4.49 -12.31
CA SER A 87 -22.89 3.92 -13.61
C SER A 87 -21.94 2.80 -13.99
N GLU A 88 -22.47 1.70 -14.53
CA GLU A 88 -21.64 0.60 -15.06
C GLU A 88 -20.66 1.10 -16.15
N ALA A 89 -21.03 2.17 -16.86
CA ALA A 89 -20.20 2.83 -17.85
C ALA A 89 -18.97 3.51 -17.23
N PHE A 90 -19.14 4.23 -16.12
CA PHE A 90 -18.01 4.81 -15.41
C PHE A 90 -17.11 3.73 -14.80
N GLN A 91 -17.71 2.72 -14.16
CA GLN A 91 -16.98 1.58 -13.61
C GLN A 91 -16.14 0.88 -14.69
N SER A 92 -16.72 0.64 -15.86
CA SER A 92 -16.02 0.07 -17.02
C SER A 92 -14.91 0.98 -17.56
N PHE A 93 -15.15 2.29 -17.64
CA PHE A 93 -14.15 3.27 -18.04
C PHE A 93 -12.95 3.29 -17.08
N PHE A 94 -13.23 3.35 -15.78
CA PHE A 94 -12.20 3.44 -14.76
C PHE A 94 -11.39 2.14 -14.66
N THR A 95 -12.04 0.97 -14.75
CA THR A 95 -11.35 -0.33 -14.83
C THR A 95 -10.43 -0.40 -16.05
N MET A 96 -10.90 0.04 -17.24
CA MET A 96 -10.07 0.10 -18.44
C MET A 96 -8.89 1.07 -18.29
N LEU A 97 -9.12 2.26 -17.71
CA LEU A 97 -8.09 3.25 -17.45
C LEU A 97 -7.01 2.69 -16.51
N LEU A 98 -7.40 2.11 -15.38
CA LEU A 98 -6.46 1.51 -14.42
C LEU A 98 -5.69 0.35 -15.05
N THR A 99 -6.34 -0.47 -15.88
CA THR A 99 -5.67 -1.56 -16.58
C THR A 99 -4.54 -1.05 -17.49
N VAL A 100 -4.78 0.04 -18.22
CA VAL A 100 -3.76 0.69 -19.05
C VAL A 100 -2.64 1.30 -18.20
N VAL A 101 -3.00 2.04 -17.15
CA VAL A 101 -2.03 2.68 -16.24
C VAL A 101 -1.13 1.65 -15.56
N HIS A 102 -1.68 0.50 -15.16
CA HIS A 102 -0.94 -0.58 -14.50
C HIS A 102 -0.33 -1.60 -15.47
N ALA A 103 -0.38 -1.34 -16.79
CA ALA A 103 0.12 -2.24 -17.83
C ALA A 103 -0.41 -3.69 -17.72
N GLN A 104 -1.62 -3.85 -17.20
CA GLN A 104 -2.29 -5.14 -17.09
C GLN A 104 -3.02 -5.47 -18.40
N ARG A 105 -3.30 -6.76 -18.65
CA ARG A 105 -4.14 -7.16 -19.78
C ARG A 105 -5.62 -7.08 -19.39
N PRO A 106 -6.46 -6.27 -20.06
CA PRO A 106 -7.86 -6.18 -19.68
C PRO A 106 -8.59 -7.47 -20.00
N SER A 107 -9.26 -8.03 -19.01
CA SER A 107 -10.28 -9.06 -19.25
C SER A 107 -11.56 -8.41 -19.79
N GLN A 108 -12.31 -9.10 -20.64
CA GLN A 108 -13.66 -8.69 -21.06
C GLN A 108 -13.75 -7.29 -21.75
N ILE A 109 -12.75 -6.92 -22.57
CA ILE A 109 -12.71 -5.63 -23.29
C ILE A 109 -14.04 -5.31 -24.01
N GLY A 110 -14.62 -6.30 -24.69
CA GLY A 110 -15.90 -6.12 -25.41
C GLY A 110 -17.08 -5.75 -24.50
N TYR A 111 -17.13 -6.29 -23.28
CA TYR A 111 -18.12 -5.90 -22.28
C TYR A 111 -17.91 -4.43 -21.89
N HIS A 112 -16.69 -4.06 -21.48
CA HIS A 112 -16.40 -2.70 -21.04
C HIS A 112 -16.67 -1.65 -22.12
N VAL A 113 -16.27 -1.90 -23.37
CA VAL A 113 -16.54 -0.99 -24.50
C VAL A 113 -18.04 -0.83 -24.74
N LYS A 114 -18.80 -1.92 -24.77
CA LYS A 114 -20.26 -1.88 -24.96
C LYS A 114 -20.96 -1.15 -23.82
N THR A 115 -20.53 -1.39 -22.59
CA THR A 115 -21.08 -0.75 -21.39
C THR A 115 -20.79 0.75 -21.36
N MET A 116 -19.55 1.16 -21.70
CA MET A 116 -19.20 2.58 -21.86
C MET A 116 -20.04 3.28 -22.94
N ALA A 117 -20.20 2.65 -24.10
CA ALA A 117 -21.00 3.22 -25.20
C ALA A 117 -22.46 3.43 -24.79
N LYS A 118 -23.06 2.46 -24.08
CA LYS A 118 -24.44 2.55 -23.58
C LYS A 118 -24.64 3.65 -22.54
N GLY A 119 -23.63 3.95 -21.72
CA GLY A 119 -23.71 4.96 -20.65
C GLY A 119 -22.93 6.23 -20.92
N TRP A 120 -22.72 6.60 -22.19
CA TRP A 120 -21.95 7.79 -22.59
C TRP A 120 -22.37 9.08 -21.89
N ASN A 121 -23.67 9.25 -21.63
CA ASN A 121 -24.21 10.42 -20.94
C ASN A 121 -23.62 10.60 -19.52
N HIS A 122 -23.34 9.50 -18.81
CA HIS A 122 -22.71 9.56 -17.49
C HIS A 122 -21.23 9.95 -17.58
N LEU A 123 -20.52 9.50 -18.62
CA LEU A 123 -19.12 9.88 -18.86
C LEU A 123 -19.00 11.34 -19.26
N ALA A 124 -19.91 11.84 -20.11
CA ALA A 124 -19.95 13.24 -20.51
C ALA A 124 -20.15 14.19 -19.32
N GLN A 125 -20.97 13.80 -18.33
CA GLN A 125 -21.17 14.58 -17.10
C GLN A 125 -19.89 14.75 -16.28
N ILE A 126 -18.97 13.78 -16.31
CA ILE A 126 -17.66 13.88 -15.64
C ILE A 126 -16.78 14.91 -16.33
N GLY A 127 -16.71 14.87 -17.67
CA GLY A 127 -15.97 15.86 -18.45
C GLY A 127 -16.52 17.26 -18.26
N LEU A 128 -17.85 17.42 -18.28
CA LEU A 128 -18.54 18.68 -18.00
C LEU A 128 -18.26 19.19 -16.59
N TRP A 129 -18.21 18.30 -15.59
CA TRP A 129 -17.89 18.66 -14.22
C TRP A 129 -16.49 19.27 -14.08
N GLN A 130 -15.50 18.61 -14.69
CA GLN A 130 -14.11 19.09 -14.70
C GLN A 130 -14.00 20.43 -15.43
N LEU A 131 -14.66 20.58 -16.59
CA LEU A 131 -14.68 21.82 -17.38
C LEU A 131 -15.37 22.98 -16.66
N GLN A 132 -16.41 22.69 -15.87
CA GLN A 132 -17.14 23.71 -15.09
C GLN A 132 -16.37 24.18 -13.85
N GLY A 133 -15.17 23.63 -13.58
CA GLY A 133 -14.41 23.95 -12.38
C GLY A 133 -15.13 23.58 -11.08
N LYS A 134 -16.18 22.75 -11.16
CA LYS A 134 -16.91 22.27 -9.99
C LYS A 134 -15.99 21.33 -9.22
N ALA A 135 -16.11 21.37 -7.90
CA ALA A 135 -15.15 20.90 -6.91
C ALA A 135 -14.23 19.73 -7.31
N PRO A 136 -12.96 19.74 -6.87
CA PRO A 136 -12.02 18.66 -7.15
C PRO A 136 -12.59 17.31 -6.71
N TYR A 137 -12.52 16.30 -7.57
CA TYR A 137 -12.84 14.92 -7.14
C TYR A 137 -11.83 14.49 -6.09
N PRO A 138 -12.29 14.13 -4.87
CA PRO A 138 -11.38 13.75 -3.80
C PRO A 138 -10.62 12.48 -4.12
N TYR A 139 -9.34 12.46 -3.78
CA TYR A 139 -8.46 11.31 -3.92
C TYR A 139 -7.37 11.33 -2.83
N LEU A 140 -6.52 10.30 -2.77
CA LEU A 140 -5.47 10.18 -1.74
C LEU A 140 -4.53 11.40 -1.68
N ALA A 141 -4.34 12.11 -2.80
CA ALA A 141 -3.49 13.30 -2.89
C ALA A 141 -4.28 14.61 -3.09
N ARG A 142 -5.62 14.59 -3.02
CA ARG A 142 -6.46 15.74 -3.35
C ARG A 142 -7.70 15.80 -2.44
N GLY A 143 -7.76 16.81 -1.58
CA GLY A 143 -8.92 17.08 -0.73
C GLY A 143 -9.64 18.38 -1.09
N GLY A 144 -10.26 18.99 -0.08
CA GLY A 144 -10.99 20.27 -0.18
C GLY A 144 -12.49 20.09 -0.44
N TRP A 145 -13.01 18.87 -0.40
CA TRP A 145 -14.45 18.64 -0.57
C TRP A 145 -15.26 19.04 0.67
N SER A 146 -14.63 19.04 1.84
CA SER A 146 -15.27 19.41 3.10
C SER A 146 -15.43 20.92 3.27
N ASP A 147 -14.70 21.71 2.48
CA ASP A 147 -14.75 23.18 2.42
C ASP A 147 -15.87 23.69 1.49
N ILE A 148 -16.46 22.80 0.67
CA ILE A 148 -17.60 23.13 -0.17
C ILE A 148 -18.78 23.49 0.74
N PRO A 149 -19.52 24.58 0.47
CA PRO A 149 -20.78 24.84 1.14
C PRO A 149 -21.80 23.73 0.86
N ASN A 150 -22.40 23.16 1.91
CA ASN A 150 -23.40 22.08 1.84
C ASN A 150 -22.99 20.87 0.97
N PRO A 151 -21.91 20.12 1.32
CA PRO A 151 -21.51 18.91 0.61
C PRO A 151 -22.64 17.90 0.42
N SER A 152 -23.55 17.82 1.38
CA SER A 152 -24.76 16.99 1.31
C SER A 152 -25.64 17.28 0.09
N SER A 153 -25.64 18.49 -0.47
CA SER A 153 -26.38 18.82 -1.70
C SER A 153 -25.67 18.37 -2.98
N LEU A 154 -24.38 18.03 -2.88
CA LEU A 154 -23.52 17.77 -4.03
C LEU A 154 -23.28 16.29 -4.28
N PHE A 155 -23.05 15.54 -3.20
CA PHE A 155 -22.64 14.14 -3.25
C PHE A 155 -23.79 13.20 -2.89
N ASP A 156 -23.73 11.99 -3.45
CA ASP A 156 -24.80 10.99 -3.38
C ASP A 156 -24.33 9.71 -2.69
N VAL A 157 -23.05 9.34 -2.88
CA VAL A 157 -22.44 8.13 -2.30
C VAL A 157 -21.01 8.39 -1.85
N PHE A 158 -20.42 7.47 -1.08
CA PHE A 158 -18.98 7.40 -0.91
C PHE A 158 -18.39 6.23 -1.70
N GLU A 159 -17.32 6.48 -2.44
CA GLU A 159 -16.37 5.43 -2.80
C GLU A 159 -15.52 5.09 -1.57
N VAL A 160 -15.43 3.80 -1.27
CA VAL A 160 -14.64 3.24 -0.17
C VAL A 160 -13.38 2.61 -0.75
N PHE A 161 -12.26 3.28 -0.52
CA PHE A 161 -10.92 2.79 -0.87
C PHE A 161 -10.39 1.93 0.28
N SER A 162 -10.16 0.65 0.03
CA SER A 162 -9.53 -0.25 1.01
C SER A 162 -8.02 -0.32 0.76
N LEU A 163 -7.22 -0.06 1.78
CA LEU A 163 -5.79 -0.36 1.83
C LEU A 163 -5.61 -1.56 2.77
N LEU A 164 -5.05 -2.65 2.27
CA LEU A 164 -5.10 -3.96 2.94
C LEU A 164 -3.68 -4.47 3.17
N GLU A 165 -3.41 -5.05 4.33
CA GLU A 165 -2.16 -5.74 4.61
C GLU A 165 -2.10 -7.10 3.88
N GLN A 166 -0.90 -7.51 3.46
CA GLN A 166 -0.61 -8.87 3.01
C GLN A 166 0.24 -9.60 4.05
N ALA A 167 -0.11 -10.86 4.32
CA ALA A 167 0.64 -11.72 5.22
C ALA A 167 2.03 -12.09 4.64
N PRO A 168 3.04 -12.24 5.52
CA PRO A 168 4.36 -12.69 5.11
C PRO A 168 4.36 -14.19 4.79
N ASP A 169 4.47 -14.55 3.52
CA ASP A 169 4.61 -15.94 3.05
C ASP A 169 6.06 -16.23 2.58
N PRO A 170 6.78 -17.23 3.13
CA PRO A 170 8.14 -17.56 2.72
C PRO A 170 8.28 -18.06 1.27
N THR A 171 7.17 -18.43 0.63
CA THR A 171 7.10 -18.84 -0.78
C THR A 171 6.90 -17.66 -1.73
N ASN A 172 6.43 -16.52 -1.23
CA ASN A 172 6.51 -15.26 -1.98
C ASN A 172 7.97 -14.80 -1.98
N ARG A 173 8.58 -14.72 -3.16
CA ARG A 173 10.03 -14.55 -3.28
C ARG A 173 10.46 -13.76 -4.51
N VAL A 174 11.50 -12.96 -4.34
CA VAL A 174 12.30 -12.40 -5.43
C VAL A 174 13.57 -13.22 -5.61
N THR A 175 13.83 -13.68 -6.84
CA THR A 175 15.07 -14.36 -7.23
C THR A 175 15.74 -13.64 -8.39
N LEU A 176 17.02 -13.90 -8.62
CA LEU A 176 17.72 -13.43 -9.82
C LEU A 176 17.57 -14.48 -10.93
N ILE A 177 17.54 -14.02 -12.18
CA ILE A 177 17.62 -14.87 -13.37
C ILE A 177 18.92 -14.58 -14.15
N ASP A 178 19.23 -15.44 -15.13
CA ASP A 178 20.46 -15.33 -15.93
C ASP A 178 20.43 -14.16 -16.92
N ASP A 179 19.23 -13.72 -17.30
CA ASP A 179 19.04 -12.55 -18.16
C ASP A 179 19.45 -11.26 -17.45
N VAL A 180 20.06 -10.33 -18.19
CA VAL A 180 20.59 -9.07 -17.67
C VAL A 180 19.91 -7.87 -18.33
N ASP A 181 19.79 -6.78 -17.60
CA ASP A 181 19.35 -5.50 -18.13
C ASP A 181 20.46 -4.81 -18.96
N PRO A 182 20.17 -3.68 -19.64
CA PRO A 182 21.18 -2.95 -20.41
C PRO A 182 22.39 -2.46 -19.60
N ASN A 183 22.30 -2.43 -18.27
CA ASN A 183 23.40 -2.06 -17.37
C ASN A 183 24.21 -3.29 -16.89
N GLY A 184 23.91 -4.50 -17.40
CA GLY A 184 24.54 -5.75 -16.99
C GLY A 184 24.08 -6.26 -15.62
N THR A 185 22.99 -5.73 -15.06
CA THR A 185 22.42 -6.19 -13.79
C THR A 185 21.48 -7.36 -14.05
N GLN A 186 21.62 -8.44 -13.27
CA GLN A 186 20.70 -9.58 -13.36
C GLN A 186 19.26 -9.13 -13.12
N LYS A 187 18.38 -9.49 -14.06
CA LYS A 187 16.95 -9.25 -13.89
C LYS A 187 16.41 -10.08 -12.75
N VAL A 188 15.27 -9.65 -12.24
CA VAL A 188 14.57 -10.33 -11.14
C VAL A 188 13.41 -11.17 -11.68
N ASN A 189 13.19 -12.33 -11.06
CA ASN A 189 11.95 -13.08 -11.16
C ASN A 189 11.19 -12.91 -9.83
N VAL A 190 9.94 -12.49 -9.92
CA VAL A 190 9.08 -12.26 -8.77
C VAL A 190 8.02 -13.36 -8.74
N HIS A 191 8.17 -14.29 -7.81
CA HIS A 191 7.15 -15.28 -7.51
C HIS A 191 6.26 -14.75 -6.40
N TRP A 192 5.04 -14.33 -6.74
CA TRP A 192 4.14 -13.67 -5.81
C TRP A 192 2.69 -14.12 -5.99
N LYS A 193 2.03 -14.41 -4.87
CA LYS A 193 0.64 -14.83 -4.79
C LYS A 193 -0.04 -14.25 -3.55
N PHE A 194 -1.37 -14.15 -3.60
CA PHE A 194 -2.21 -14.01 -2.42
C PHE A 194 -2.54 -15.39 -1.85
N THR A 195 -2.28 -15.56 -0.55
CA THR A 195 -2.56 -16.77 0.23
C THR A 195 -4.04 -16.89 0.58
N ASP A 196 -4.45 -18.05 1.11
CA ASP A 196 -5.80 -18.22 1.63
C ASP A 196 -6.06 -17.33 2.85
N MET A 197 -5.03 -17.08 3.67
CA MET A 197 -5.10 -16.14 4.80
C MET A 197 -5.38 -14.71 4.34
N ASP A 198 -4.74 -14.28 3.24
CA ASP A 198 -5.00 -12.96 2.64
C ASP A 198 -6.47 -12.85 2.22
N ARG A 199 -6.96 -13.85 1.48
CA ARG A 199 -8.34 -13.88 0.96
C ARG A 199 -9.39 -13.95 2.07
N ASP A 200 -9.17 -14.80 3.07
CA ASP A 200 -10.04 -14.94 4.22
C ASP A 200 -10.12 -13.63 5.04
N THR A 201 -8.96 -13.03 5.32
CA THR A 201 -8.91 -11.76 6.07
C THR A 201 -9.68 -10.66 5.35
N VAL A 202 -9.55 -10.55 4.03
CA VAL A 202 -10.28 -9.54 3.26
C VAL A 202 -11.78 -9.81 3.22
N ALA A 203 -12.20 -11.07 3.09
CA ALA A 203 -13.62 -11.43 3.13
C ALA A 203 -14.24 -11.11 4.50
N ARG A 204 -13.56 -11.47 5.60
CA ARG A 204 -14.03 -11.23 6.96
C ARG A 204 -14.00 -9.74 7.31
N SER A 205 -12.97 -9.00 6.90
CA SER A 205 -12.89 -7.55 7.14
C SER A 205 -14.01 -6.79 6.43
N ARG A 206 -14.34 -7.14 5.17
CA ARG A 206 -15.50 -6.57 4.45
C ARG A 206 -16.82 -6.81 5.20
N LYS A 207 -17.05 -8.03 5.67
CA LYS A 207 -18.27 -8.40 6.42
C LYS A 207 -18.38 -7.62 7.73
N LEU A 208 -17.29 -7.54 8.50
CA LEU A 208 -17.27 -6.82 9.76
C LEU A 208 -17.43 -5.32 9.55
N PHE A 209 -16.75 -4.75 8.56
CA PHE A 209 -16.86 -3.32 8.23
C PHE A 209 -18.30 -2.95 7.83
N GLU A 210 -18.96 -3.78 7.04
CA GLU A 210 -20.37 -3.59 6.72
C GLU A 210 -21.27 -3.66 7.97
N GLY A 211 -21.02 -4.59 8.88
CA GLY A 211 -21.73 -4.68 10.16
C GLY A 211 -21.56 -3.42 11.03
N GLU A 212 -20.35 -2.88 11.12
CA GLU A 212 -20.07 -1.64 11.86
C GLU A 212 -20.79 -0.44 11.22
N LEU A 213 -20.78 -0.32 9.89
CA LEU A 213 -21.50 0.73 9.18
C LEU A 213 -23.02 0.65 9.40
N GLN A 214 -23.59 -0.55 9.43
CA GLN A 214 -25.01 -0.77 9.73
C GLN A 214 -25.33 -0.40 11.18
N ALA A 215 -24.51 -0.84 12.14
CA ALA A 215 -24.66 -0.51 13.56
C ALA A 215 -24.57 1.00 13.83
N ALA A 216 -23.71 1.70 13.09
CA ALA A 216 -23.58 3.15 13.13
C ALA A 216 -24.63 3.91 12.30
N ASN A 217 -25.58 3.20 11.68
CA ASN A 217 -26.60 3.77 10.78
C ASN A 217 -26.00 4.61 9.63
N MET A 218 -24.81 4.25 9.17
CA MET A 218 -24.07 4.99 8.14
C MET A 218 -24.52 4.65 6.73
N GLY A 219 -24.96 3.43 6.46
CA GLY A 219 -25.41 3.04 5.12
C GLY A 219 -25.26 1.56 4.83
N SER A 220 -25.41 1.22 3.54
CA SER A 220 -25.18 -0.13 3.02
C SER A 220 -24.01 -0.17 2.03
N MET A 221 -23.29 -1.28 2.03
CA MET A 221 -22.14 -1.48 1.15
C MET A 221 -22.53 -2.19 -0.15
N VAL A 222 -21.87 -1.81 -1.23
CA VAL A 222 -21.82 -2.55 -2.49
C VAL A 222 -20.34 -2.76 -2.81
N TRP A 223 -19.84 -3.96 -2.56
CA TRP A 223 -18.44 -4.31 -2.76
C TRP A 223 -18.14 -4.57 -4.23
N HIS A 224 -16.95 -4.17 -4.67
CA HIS A 224 -16.43 -4.61 -5.96
C HIS A 224 -16.19 -6.14 -5.91
N PRO A 225 -16.60 -6.91 -6.95
CA PRO A 225 -16.47 -8.37 -6.96
C PRO A 225 -15.03 -8.85 -6.78
N ASP A 226 -14.09 -8.16 -7.41
CA ASP A 226 -12.66 -8.36 -7.17
C ASP A 226 -12.21 -7.55 -5.94
N PRO A 227 -11.76 -8.19 -4.84
CA PRO A 227 -11.20 -7.51 -3.68
C PRO A 227 -9.80 -6.91 -3.91
N TYR A 228 -9.15 -7.21 -5.03
CA TYR A 228 -7.78 -6.78 -5.33
C TYR A 228 -7.70 -6.00 -6.64
N THR A 229 -8.60 -5.02 -6.82
CA THR A 229 -8.66 -4.17 -8.02
C THR A 229 -7.32 -3.53 -8.39
N SER A 230 -6.45 -3.32 -7.39
CA SER A 230 -5.01 -3.19 -7.62
C SER A 230 -4.27 -4.19 -6.73
N ALA A 231 -3.62 -5.17 -7.34
CA ALA A 231 -2.83 -6.17 -6.63
C ALA A 231 -1.64 -5.55 -5.88
N SER A 232 -1.02 -4.49 -6.43
CA SER A 232 0.18 -3.84 -5.89
C SER A 232 -0.07 -2.35 -5.67
N SER A 233 0.48 -1.82 -4.58
CA SER A 233 0.58 -0.37 -4.34
C SER A 233 1.96 0.17 -4.71
N VAL A 234 2.76 -0.57 -5.47
CA VAL A 234 4.18 -0.31 -5.75
C VAL A 234 5.02 -0.10 -4.48
N HIS A 235 4.73 -0.89 -3.44
CA HIS A 235 5.44 -0.87 -2.17
C HIS A 235 6.02 -2.25 -1.83
N PRO A 236 7.12 -2.68 -2.49
CA PRO A 236 7.75 -3.97 -2.21
C PRO A 236 8.36 -3.98 -0.80
N ILE A 237 8.02 -4.99 -0.02
CA ILE A 237 8.35 -5.11 1.41
C ILE A 237 8.87 -6.54 1.71
N GLY A 238 9.72 -6.67 2.73
CA GLY A 238 10.00 -7.95 3.40
C GLY A 238 11.15 -8.81 2.85
N THR A 239 11.68 -8.51 1.66
CA THR A 239 12.71 -9.34 0.98
C THR A 239 14.06 -9.46 1.72
N THR A 240 14.29 -8.63 2.73
CA THR A 240 15.46 -8.67 3.63
C THR A 240 15.05 -8.53 5.09
N ARG A 241 13.88 -9.10 5.42
CA ARG A 241 13.18 -9.04 6.71
C ARG A 241 14.13 -9.08 7.91
N MET A 242 13.88 -8.19 8.87
CA MET A 242 14.46 -8.21 10.20
C MET A 242 13.74 -9.22 11.11
N GLY A 243 14.47 -9.80 12.06
CA GLY A 243 13.89 -10.69 13.05
C GLY A 243 14.90 -11.09 14.10
N THR A 244 14.45 -11.81 15.13
CA THR A 244 15.32 -12.38 16.17
C THR A 244 15.93 -13.72 15.72
N ASP A 245 15.19 -14.51 14.95
CA ASP A 245 15.60 -15.83 14.47
C ASP A 245 16.37 -15.75 13.12
N PRO A 246 17.64 -16.20 13.04
CA PRO A 246 18.39 -16.26 11.79
C PRO A 246 17.78 -17.19 10.73
N GLN A 247 16.98 -18.18 11.10
CA GLN A 247 16.34 -19.10 10.15
C GLN A 247 15.22 -18.43 9.34
N THR A 248 14.72 -17.28 9.81
CA THR A 248 13.58 -16.59 9.21
C THR A 248 13.84 -15.11 8.91
N SER A 249 15.07 -14.63 9.09
CA SER A 249 15.42 -13.21 8.91
C SER A 249 16.82 -13.02 8.32
N VAL A 250 16.94 -12.03 7.43
CA VAL A 250 18.21 -11.63 6.81
C VAL A 250 18.99 -10.69 7.73
N THR A 251 18.28 -9.85 8.45
CA THR A 251 18.84 -8.86 9.38
C THR A 251 18.41 -9.12 10.82
N ASP A 252 19.21 -8.64 11.78
CA ASP A 252 18.79 -8.57 13.18
C ASP A 252 17.80 -7.41 13.41
N GLY A 253 17.32 -7.24 14.65
CA GLY A 253 16.42 -6.12 15.01
C GLY A 253 17.03 -4.71 14.85
N ASN A 254 18.34 -4.61 14.60
CA ASN A 254 19.05 -3.37 14.32
C ASN A 254 19.26 -3.12 12.81
N CYS A 255 18.63 -3.95 11.96
CA CYS A 255 18.78 -3.92 10.51
C CYS A 255 20.21 -4.26 10.04
N MET A 256 21.03 -4.92 10.88
CA MET A 256 22.37 -5.39 10.52
C MET A 256 22.28 -6.77 9.86
N VAL A 257 22.94 -6.95 8.72
CA VAL A 257 22.92 -8.20 7.95
C VAL A 257 23.65 -9.31 8.69
N ARG A 258 23.04 -10.48 8.78
CA ARG A 258 23.62 -11.62 9.51
C ARG A 258 24.85 -12.18 8.80
N GLY A 259 25.84 -12.56 9.61
CA GLY A 259 27.13 -13.10 9.15
C GLY A 259 28.19 -12.05 8.77
N VAL A 260 27.89 -10.77 8.94
CA VAL A 260 28.83 -9.64 8.81
C VAL A 260 28.56 -8.61 9.90
N ASN A 261 29.55 -7.81 10.30
CA ASN A 261 29.46 -6.89 11.45
C ASN A 261 29.42 -5.40 11.07
N ASN A 262 29.39 -5.10 9.77
CA ASN A 262 29.53 -3.74 9.25
C ASN A 262 28.60 -3.44 8.06
N LEU A 263 27.56 -4.25 7.84
CA LEU A 263 26.59 -4.07 6.77
C LEU A 263 25.18 -3.92 7.35
N TYR A 264 24.50 -2.85 6.94
CA TYR A 264 23.14 -2.52 7.36
C TYR A 264 22.25 -2.30 6.14
N ILE A 265 20.93 -2.52 6.29
CA ILE A 265 19.94 -2.28 5.24
C ILE A 265 18.91 -1.26 5.74
N ALA A 266 18.81 -0.13 5.04
CA ALA A 266 17.78 0.89 5.25
C ALA A 266 16.77 0.83 4.10
N SER A 267 15.73 0.00 4.23
CA SER A 267 14.75 -0.26 3.18
C SER A 267 13.44 -0.80 3.76
N SER A 268 12.34 -0.73 3.03
CA SER A 268 11.11 -1.48 3.32
C SER A 268 11.35 -3.00 3.31
N GLY A 269 12.41 -3.45 2.63
CA GLY A 269 12.84 -4.85 2.61
C GLY A 269 13.06 -5.44 4.00
N VAL A 270 13.43 -4.64 5.01
CA VAL A 270 13.65 -5.17 6.37
C VAL A 270 12.38 -5.31 7.20
N PHE A 271 11.21 -4.86 6.74
CA PHE A 271 10.01 -4.92 7.58
C PHE A 271 9.55 -6.37 7.76
N ALA A 272 9.18 -6.72 8.99
CA ALA A 272 8.61 -8.02 9.26
C ALA A 272 7.19 -8.15 8.70
N THR A 273 6.40 -7.07 8.73
CA THR A 273 5.04 -7.02 8.21
C THR A 273 4.88 -5.84 7.26
N SER A 274 3.91 -5.92 6.35
CA SER A 274 3.67 -4.84 5.39
C SER A 274 2.83 -3.71 5.97
N GLY A 275 1.86 -4.03 6.85
CA GLY A 275 0.82 -3.09 7.23
C GLY A 275 0.02 -2.61 6.01
N TYR A 276 -0.77 -1.54 6.21
CA TYR A 276 -1.51 -0.88 5.10
C TYR A 276 -0.93 0.49 4.72
N ALA A 277 -0.04 1.03 5.56
CA ALA A 277 0.49 2.38 5.42
C ALA A 277 1.72 2.40 4.53
N ASN A 278 1.89 3.48 3.76
CA ASN A 278 3.04 3.64 2.88
C ASN A 278 4.35 3.58 3.69
N PRO A 279 5.36 2.82 3.24
CA PRO A 279 6.49 2.44 4.08
C PRO A 279 7.53 3.55 4.29
N THR A 280 7.56 4.58 3.44
CA THR A 280 8.68 5.53 3.32
C THR A 280 9.03 6.22 4.64
N LEU A 281 8.03 6.66 5.43
CA LEU A 281 8.30 7.32 6.71
C LEU A 281 9.03 6.39 7.68
N THR A 282 8.60 5.12 7.75
CA THR A 282 9.26 4.09 8.55
C THR A 282 10.67 3.79 8.03
N VAL A 283 10.87 3.78 6.69
CA VAL A 283 12.21 3.63 6.10
C VAL A 283 13.15 4.76 6.54
N VAL A 284 12.69 6.02 6.52
CA VAL A 284 13.49 7.17 6.99
C VAL A 284 13.81 7.04 8.48
N ALA A 285 12.84 6.66 9.31
CA ALA A 285 13.07 6.46 10.74
C ALA A 285 14.13 5.37 11.00
N LEU A 286 14.09 4.25 10.28
CA LEU A 286 15.10 3.20 10.37
C LEU A 286 16.46 3.69 9.86
N ALA A 287 16.50 4.47 8.78
CA ALA A 287 17.74 5.05 8.27
C ALA A 287 18.44 5.96 9.30
N CYS A 288 17.68 6.84 9.97
CA CYS A 288 18.19 7.67 11.07
C CYS A 288 18.74 6.81 12.21
N ARG A 289 17.99 5.77 12.64
CA ARG A 289 18.43 4.83 13.68
C ARG A 289 19.73 4.09 13.30
N ILE A 290 19.86 3.68 12.05
CA ILE A 290 21.07 3.04 11.52
C ILE A 290 22.24 4.04 11.52
N ALA A 291 22.02 5.29 11.09
CA ALA A 291 23.05 6.33 11.05
C ALA A 291 23.63 6.60 12.44
N ASP A 292 22.79 6.71 13.47
CA ASP A 292 23.24 6.87 14.86
C ASP A 292 24.08 5.68 15.33
N ARG A 293 23.68 4.46 14.95
CA ARG A 293 24.41 3.25 15.30
C ARG A 293 25.78 3.18 14.62
N VAL A 294 25.85 3.50 13.33
CA VAL A 294 27.11 3.57 12.58
C VAL A 294 28.03 4.64 13.18
N LYS A 295 27.49 5.81 13.52
CA LYS A 295 28.24 6.88 14.19
C LYS A 295 28.81 6.42 15.53
N ALA A 296 28.03 5.68 16.33
CA ALA A 296 28.48 5.13 17.59
C ALA A 296 29.56 4.05 17.42
N SER A 297 29.48 3.20 16.38
CA SER A 297 30.52 2.19 16.11
C SER A 297 31.83 2.80 15.64
N LEU A 298 31.79 3.88 14.86
CA LEU A 298 33.00 4.58 14.38
C LEU A 298 33.78 5.24 15.52
N LYS A 299 33.10 5.76 16.55
CA LYS A 299 33.75 6.31 17.76
C LYS A 299 34.51 5.26 18.59
N ARG A 300 34.24 3.98 18.38
CA ARG A 300 34.89 2.86 19.09
C ARG A 300 36.11 2.31 18.36
N VAL A 301 36.39 2.77 17.14
CA VAL A 301 37.61 2.42 16.42
C VAL A 301 38.73 3.31 16.96
N PRO A 302 39.86 2.75 17.47
CA PRO A 302 40.99 3.57 17.88
C PRO A 302 41.44 4.45 16.71
N GLU A 303 41.83 5.68 17.01
CA GLU A 303 42.44 6.60 16.04
C GLU A 303 43.57 5.85 15.33
N VAL A 304 43.45 5.66 14.02
CA VAL A 304 44.53 5.09 13.22
C VAL A 304 45.61 6.17 13.16
N LYS A 305 46.65 6.05 13.99
CA LYS A 305 47.82 6.93 13.88
C LYS A 305 48.37 6.77 12.46
N PRO A 306 48.52 7.85 11.68
CA PRO A 306 49.16 7.77 10.39
C PRO A 306 50.53 7.12 10.56
N VAL A 307 50.85 6.14 9.72
CA VAL A 307 52.21 5.58 9.66
C VAL A 307 53.12 6.76 9.32
N ALA A 308 54.06 7.08 10.21
CA ALA A 308 55.02 8.16 9.97
C ALA A 308 55.71 7.87 8.63
N ALA A 309 55.64 8.84 7.71
CA ALA A 309 56.35 8.73 6.44
C ALA A 309 57.82 8.41 6.75
N ALA A 310 58.33 7.31 6.18
CA ALA A 310 59.73 6.97 6.30
C ALA A 310 60.53 8.15 5.73
N ALA A 311 61.28 8.83 6.60
CA ALA A 311 62.21 9.85 6.19
C ALA A 311 63.33 9.16 5.40
N ASN A 312 63.39 9.44 4.10
CA ASN A 312 64.56 9.22 3.25
C ASN A 312 65.06 10.58 2.78
#